data_AF-A0A1Q9PGW2-F1
#
_entry.id   AF-A0A1Q9PGW2-F1
#
_cell.length_a   1.000
_cell.length_b   1.000
_cell.length_c   1.000
_cell.angle_alpha   90.00
_cell.angle_beta   90.00
_cell.angle_gamma   90.00
#
_symmetry.space_group_name_H-M   'P 1'
#
loop_
_entity.id
_entity.type
_entity.pdbx_description
1 polymer ?
#
loop_
_entity_poly.entity_id
_entity_poly.type
_entity_poly.pdbx_seq_one_letter_code
_entity_poly.pdbx_strand_id
1 'polypeptide(L)'
;MEKLLLYVEIHQLKNQGFKIAAIAKKLDISRNTVYKYLNMNFDEATEWVQTTSNRSKKLDLHRDLILKWLKEHPDLSSAQVEDWLREKFPTIDIGSSTVRGYVSGIRDFYHIPKV
;
A
#
# COMPACT_ATOMS: atom_id res chain seq x y z
N MET A 1 13.46 4.06 -7.14
CA MET A 1 12.67 4.06 -8.39
C MET A 1 11.29 3.53 -8.05
N GLU A 2 10.22 4.27 -8.37
CA GLU A 2 8.86 3.78 -8.13
C GLU A 2 8.63 2.50 -8.95
N LYS A 3 8.00 1.49 -8.35
CA LYS A 3 7.81 0.16 -8.96
C LYS A 3 7.09 0.22 -10.30
N LEU A 4 6.17 1.18 -10.46
CA LEU A 4 5.41 1.36 -11.70
C LEU A 4 6.29 1.95 -12.82
N LEU A 5 7.23 2.85 -12.48
CA LEU A 5 8.23 3.35 -13.42
C LEU A 5 9.15 2.22 -13.91
N LEU A 6 9.60 1.36 -12.99
CA LEU A 6 10.42 0.20 -13.32
C LEU A 6 9.70 -0.76 -14.29
N TYR A 7 8.39 -0.97 -14.11
CA TYR A 7 7.56 -1.75 -15.04
C TYR A 7 7.56 -1.18 -16.45
N VAL A 8 7.24 0.11 -16.59
CA VAL A 8 7.17 0.78 -17.88
C VAL A 8 8.53 0.71 -18.59
N GLU A 9 9.62 0.94 -17.86
CA GLU A 9 10.96 0.95 -18.43
C GLU A 9 11.43 -0.45 -18.89
N ILE A 10 11.08 -1.51 -18.15
CA ILE A 10 11.35 -2.89 -18.56
C ILE A 10 10.63 -3.23 -19.88
N HIS A 11 9.34 -2.88 -19.99
CA HIS A 11 8.55 -3.14 -21.21
C HIS A 11 9.04 -2.29 -22.39
N GLN A 12 9.42 -1.03 -22.17
CA GLN A 12 10.01 -0.18 -23.22
C GLN A 12 11.32 -0.77 -23.74
N LEU A 13 12.23 -1.18 -22.86
CA LEU A 13 13.49 -1.79 -23.28
C LEU A 13 13.26 -3.13 -23.99
N LYS A 14 12.25 -3.89 -23.58
CA LYS A 14 11.88 -5.13 -24.28
C LYS A 14 11.35 -4.86 -25.69
N ASN A 15 10.50 -3.84 -25.86
CA ASN A 15 9.99 -3.40 -27.16
C ASN A 15 11.08 -2.84 -28.08
N GLN A 16 12.13 -2.24 -27.51
CA GLN A 16 13.33 -1.81 -28.23
C GLN A 16 14.25 -2.99 -28.65
N GLY A 17 13.89 -4.23 -28.32
CA GLY A 17 14.65 -5.43 -28.71
C GLY A 17 15.78 -5.82 -27.77
N PHE A 18 15.89 -5.22 -26.58
CA PHE A 18 16.93 -5.60 -25.63
C PHE A 18 16.71 -7.02 -25.10
N LYS A 19 17.82 -7.74 -24.91
CA LYS A 19 17.84 -9.04 -24.21
C LYS A 19 17.63 -8.83 -22.72
N ILE A 20 16.99 -9.78 -22.05
CA ILE A 20 16.69 -9.75 -20.61
C ILE A 20 17.94 -9.48 -19.76
N ALA A 21 19.08 -10.08 -20.13
CA ALA A 21 20.35 -9.86 -19.45
C ALA A 21 20.88 -8.42 -19.59
N ALA A 22 20.60 -7.74 -20.70
CA ALA A 22 20.97 -6.34 -20.91
C ALA A 22 20.04 -5.40 -20.13
N ILE A 23 18.73 -5.70 -20.09
CA ILE A 23 17.74 -4.97 -19.29
C ILE A 23 18.11 -5.03 -17.80
N ALA A 24 18.39 -6.22 -17.29
CA ALA A 24 18.81 -6.43 -15.90
C ALA A 24 20.06 -5.63 -15.53
N LYS A 25 21.08 -5.62 -16.40
CA LYS A 25 22.30 -4.82 -16.20
C LYS A 25 22.05 -3.31 -16.28
N LYS A 26 21.18 -2.85 -17.20
CA LYS A 26 20.90 -1.43 -17.40
C LYS A 26 20.10 -0.81 -16.26
N LEU A 27 19.17 -1.59 -15.69
CA LEU A 27 18.31 -1.16 -14.59
C LEU A 27 18.84 -1.57 -13.21
N ASP A 28 20.01 -2.21 -13.13
CA ASP A 28 20.62 -2.73 -11.90
C ASP A 28 19.67 -3.61 -11.05
N ILE A 29 18.96 -4.53 -11.72
CA ILE A 29 18.00 -5.45 -11.09
C ILE A 29 18.28 -6.90 -11.44
N SER A 30 17.73 -7.81 -10.64
CA SER A 30 17.82 -9.25 -10.92
C SER A 30 17.07 -9.62 -12.20
N ARG A 31 17.57 -10.62 -12.93
CA ARG A 31 16.86 -11.16 -14.11
C ARG A 31 15.47 -11.68 -13.74
N ASN A 32 15.30 -12.23 -12.54
CA ASN A 32 14.01 -12.71 -12.04
C ASN A 32 13.01 -11.57 -11.91
N THR A 33 13.45 -10.38 -11.49
CA THR A 33 12.62 -9.17 -11.47
C THR A 33 12.20 -8.78 -12.88
N VAL A 34 13.12 -8.83 -13.86
CA VAL A 34 12.78 -8.55 -15.27
C VAL A 34 11.71 -9.53 -15.79
N TYR A 35 11.88 -10.84 -15.55
CA TYR A 35 10.89 -11.85 -15.95
C TYR A 35 9.53 -11.61 -15.28
N LYS A 36 9.53 -11.34 -13.98
CA LYS A 36 8.30 -11.08 -13.22
C LYS A 36 7.51 -9.92 -13.83
N TYR A 37 8.18 -8.81 -14.13
CA TYR A 37 7.52 -7.61 -14.64
C TYR A 37 7.09 -7.74 -16.10
N LEU A 38 7.83 -8.49 -16.93
CA LEU A 38 7.42 -8.79 -18.30
C LEU A 38 6.19 -9.72 -18.35
N ASN A 39 6.05 -10.61 -17.37
CA ASN A 39 4.90 -11.53 -17.29
C ASN A 39 3.66 -10.89 -16.64
N MET A 40 3.81 -9.73 -15.99
CA MET A 40 2.70 -8.98 -15.40
C MET A 40 2.03 -8.09 -16.45
N ASN A 41 0.70 -8.06 -16.46
CA ASN A 41 -0.04 -7.03 -17.20
C ASN A 41 -0.08 -5.71 -16.41
N PHE A 42 -0.48 -4.63 -17.06
CA PHE A 42 -0.44 -3.28 -16.46
C PHE A 42 -1.38 -3.17 -15.25
N ASP A 43 -2.55 -3.81 -15.32
CA ASP A 43 -3.52 -3.82 -14.22
C ASP A 43 -2.98 -4.59 -13.01
N GLU A 44 -2.41 -5.78 -13.22
CA GLU A 44 -1.73 -6.56 -12.18
C GLU A 44 -0.53 -5.82 -11.59
N ALA A 45 0.23 -5.09 -12.40
CA ALA A 45 1.36 -4.29 -11.91
C ALA A 45 0.86 -3.14 -11.03
N THR A 46 -0.21 -2.48 -11.44
CA THR A 46 -0.84 -1.39 -10.69
C THR A 46 -1.44 -1.91 -9.38
N GLU A 47 -2.18 -3.02 -9.43
CA GLU A 47 -2.73 -3.71 -8.27
C GLU A 47 -1.61 -4.25 -7.37
N TRP A 48 -0.51 -4.77 -7.91
CA TRP A 48 0.63 -5.24 -7.11
C TRP A 48 1.34 -4.09 -6.38
N VAL A 49 1.46 -2.92 -7.00
CA VAL A 49 1.98 -1.73 -6.33
C VAL A 49 1.03 -1.27 -5.23
N GLN A 50 -0.28 -1.25 -5.52
CA GLN A 50 -1.30 -0.88 -4.55
C GLN A 50 -1.37 -1.87 -3.37
N THR A 51 -1.35 -3.18 -3.63
CA THR A 51 -1.42 -4.25 -2.61
C THR A 51 -0.12 -4.47 -1.87
N THR A 52 1.04 -4.25 -2.50
CA THR A 52 2.30 -4.27 -1.75
C THR A 52 2.40 -3.08 -0.80
N SER A 53 1.80 -1.94 -1.15
CA SER A 53 1.59 -0.82 -0.22
C SER A 53 0.46 -1.09 0.78
N ASN A 54 -0.59 -1.79 0.36
CA ASN A 54 -1.75 -2.19 1.16
C ASN A 54 -1.72 -3.69 1.45
N ARG A 55 -0.75 -4.16 2.26
CA ARG A 55 -0.98 -5.43 2.97
C ARG A 55 -2.33 -5.28 3.66
N SER A 56 -3.28 -6.16 3.37
CA SER A 56 -4.60 -6.12 4.00
C SER A 56 -4.40 -6.20 5.51
N LYS A 57 -4.51 -5.05 6.17
CA LYS A 57 -4.33 -4.97 7.62
C LYS A 57 -5.62 -5.53 8.22
N LYS A 58 -5.53 -6.19 9.38
CA LYS A 58 -6.72 -6.66 10.13
C LYS A 58 -7.78 -5.55 10.29
N LEU A 59 -7.35 -4.29 10.30
CA LEU A 59 -8.19 -3.10 10.40
C LEU A 59 -8.92 -2.69 9.10
N ASP A 60 -8.59 -3.28 7.95
CA ASP A 60 -9.28 -2.96 6.69
C ASP A 60 -10.76 -3.33 6.71
N LEU A 61 -11.15 -4.35 7.49
CA LEU A 61 -12.56 -4.67 7.73
C LEU A 61 -13.33 -3.53 8.43
N HIS A 62 -12.61 -2.67 9.15
CA HIS A 62 -13.17 -1.54 9.89
C HIS A 62 -12.79 -0.19 9.27
N ARG A 63 -12.22 -0.19 8.06
CA ARG A 63 -11.70 1.00 7.38
C ARG A 63 -12.72 2.11 7.27
N ASP A 64 -13.92 1.78 6.79
CA ASP A 64 -14.96 2.77 6.53
C ASP A 64 -15.49 3.38 7.84
N LEU A 65 -15.55 2.57 8.89
CA LEU A 65 -15.95 3.03 10.23
C LEU A 65 -14.89 3.98 10.81
N ILE A 66 -13.62 3.61 10.74
CA ILE A 66 -12.50 4.43 11.22
C ILE A 66 -12.42 5.73 10.41
N LEU A 67 -12.60 5.66 9.09
CA LEU A 67 -12.62 6.83 8.22
C LEU A 67 -13.77 7.77 8.58
N LYS A 68 -14.96 7.24 8.87
CA LYS A 68 -16.11 8.03 9.31
C LYS A 68 -15.79 8.79 10.60
N TRP A 69 -15.24 8.11 11.60
CA TRP A 69 -14.84 8.74 12.86
C TRP A 69 -13.79 9.84 12.67
N LEU A 70 -12.76 9.60 11.85
CA LEU A 70 -11.71 10.58 11.59
C LEU A 70 -12.21 11.79 10.76
N LYS A 71 -13.29 11.63 9.99
CA LYS A 71 -13.95 12.74 9.30
C LYS A 71 -14.85 13.56 10.23
N GLU A 72 -15.57 12.88 11.13
CA GLU A 72 -16.45 13.52 12.12
C GLU A 72 -15.65 14.22 13.23
N HIS A 73 -14.52 13.63 13.62
CA HIS A 73 -13.64 14.11 14.69
C HIS A 73 -12.16 14.03 14.24
N PRO A 74 -11.66 15.03 13.50
CA PRO A 74 -10.27 15.04 12.98
C PRO A 74 -9.19 15.02 14.07
N ASP A 75 -9.53 15.43 15.29
CA ASP A 75 -8.70 15.49 16.49
C ASP A 75 -8.47 14.11 17.15
N LEU A 76 -9.27 13.09 16.78
CA LEU A 76 -9.20 11.74 17.36
C LEU A 76 -7.80 11.13 17.32
N SER A 77 -7.22 10.87 18.48
CA SER A 77 -5.97 10.14 18.58
C SER A 77 -6.15 8.67 18.18
N SER A 78 -5.06 8.02 17.74
CA SER A 78 -5.07 6.59 17.44
C SER A 78 -5.44 5.72 18.65
N ALA A 79 -5.19 6.20 19.88
CA ALA A 79 -5.58 5.52 21.11
C ALA A 79 -7.11 5.58 21.31
N GLN A 80 -7.73 6.74 21.09
CA GLN A 80 -9.20 6.86 21.15
C GLN A 80 -9.89 6.01 20.09
N VAL A 81 -9.31 5.93 18.87
CA VAL A 81 -9.82 5.03 17.82
C VAL A 81 -9.71 3.56 18.24
N GLU A 82 -8.64 3.18 18.94
CA GLU A 82 -8.47 1.82 19.48
C GLU A 82 -9.51 1.51 20.57
N ASP A 83 -9.76 2.45 21.48
CA ASP A 83 -10.77 2.31 22.53
C ASP A 83 -12.17 2.12 21.92
N TRP A 84 -12.53 2.94 20.92
CA TRP A 84 -13.81 2.80 20.21
C TRP A 84 -13.93 1.49 19.43
N LEU A 85 -12.82 0.98 18.87
CA LEU A 85 -12.81 -0.34 18.24
C LEU A 85 -13.04 -1.46 19.24
N ARG A 86 -12.42 -1.39 20.43
CA ARG A 86 -12.63 -2.39 21.50
C ARG A 86 -14.03 -2.34 22.08
N GLU A 87 -14.61 -1.15 22.23
CA GLU A 87 -16.00 -0.99 22.69
C GLU A 87 -17.01 -1.56 21.69
N LYS A 88 -16.82 -1.32 20.39
CA LYS A 88 -17.69 -1.82 19.33
C LYS A 88 -17.48 -3.30 19.03
N PHE A 89 -16.24 -3.78 19.16
CA PHE A 89 -15.83 -5.14 18.81
C PHE A 89 -14.98 -5.74 19.94
N PRO A 90 -15.59 -6.27 21.00
CA PRO A 90 -14.86 -6.79 22.17
C PRO A 90 -13.99 -8.02 21.87
N THR A 91 -14.20 -8.69 20.74
CA THR A 91 -13.40 -9.84 20.28
C THR A 91 -12.21 -9.47 19.40
N ILE A 92 -11.96 -8.17 19.19
CA ILE A 92 -10.95 -7.69 18.26
C ILE A 92 -9.53 -7.82 18.87
N ASP A 93 -8.70 -8.68 18.28
CA ASP A 93 -7.29 -8.84 18.69
C ASP A 93 -6.35 -8.00 17.82
N ILE A 94 -6.10 -6.77 18.29
CA ILE A 94 -5.28 -5.77 17.59
C ILE A 94 -4.39 -5.04 18.60
N GLY A 95 -3.09 -4.93 18.26
CA GLY A 95 -2.12 -4.16 19.04
C GLY A 95 -2.13 -2.67 18.69
N SER A 96 -1.84 -1.82 19.66
CA SER A 96 -1.90 -0.35 19.54
C SER A 96 -1.01 0.23 18.45
N SER A 97 0.16 -0.39 18.19
CA SER A 97 1.05 -0.01 17.08
C SER A 97 0.40 -0.20 15.71
N THR A 98 -0.47 -1.21 15.57
CA THR A 98 -1.22 -1.50 14.34
C THR A 98 -2.27 -0.42 14.10
N VAL A 99 -3.01 -0.03 15.15
CA VAL A 99 -4.01 1.05 15.07
C VAL A 99 -3.35 2.37 14.73
N ARG A 100 -2.24 2.72 15.40
CA ARG A 100 -1.49 3.94 15.12
C ARG A 100 -1.02 4.02 13.68
N GLY A 101 -0.36 2.97 13.17
CA GLY A 101 0.12 2.93 11.80
C GLY A 101 -1.01 2.94 10.77
N TYR A 102 -2.16 2.37 11.12
CA TYR A 102 -3.35 2.37 10.26
C TYR A 102 -4.00 3.75 10.17
N VAL A 103 -4.24 4.38 11.32
CA VAL A 103 -4.83 5.71 11.43
C VAL A 103 -3.94 6.76 10.78
N SER A 104 -2.61 6.69 10.95
CA SER A 104 -1.68 7.58 10.24
C SER A 104 -1.80 7.43 8.73
N GLY A 105 -1.81 6.19 8.22
CA GLY A 105 -1.96 5.95 6.78
C GLY A 105 -3.30 6.42 6.22
N ILE A 106 -4.40 6.32 6.99
CA ILE A 106 -5.70 6.89 6.59
C ILE A 106 -5.61 8.41 6.53
N ARG A 107 -5.01 9.06 7.53
CA ARG A 107 -4.84 10.52 7.54
C ARG A 107 -4.01 11.00 6.36
N ASP A 108 -2.91 10.32 6.06
CA ASP A 108 -2.02 10.67 4.94
C ASP A 108 -2.74 10.48 3.60
N PHE A 109 -3.48 9.38 3.43
CA PHE A 109 -4.22 9.09 2.19
C PHE A 109 -5.37 10.06 1.95
N TYR A 110 -6.16 10.35 2.99
CA TYR A 110 -7.35 11.21 2.89
C TYR A 110 -7.06 12.69 3.22
N HIS A 111 -5.80 13.05 3.47
CA HIS A 111 -5.37 14.40 3.81
C HIS A 111 -6.17 14.98 5.00
N ILE A 112 -6.42 14.16 6.02
CA ILE A 112 -7.17 14.58 7.22
C ILE A 112 -6.20 15.28 8.16
N PRO A 113 -6.31 16.62 8.35
CA PRO A 113 -5.42 17.35 9.24
C PRO A 113 -5.66 16.91 10.68
N LYS A 114 -4.58 16.62 11.40
CA LYS A 114 -4.63 16.52 12.85
C LYS A 114 -4.54 17.94 13.39
N VAL A 115 -5.66 18.49 13.81
CA VAL A 115 -5.75 19.80 14.47
C VAL A 115 -5.24 19.68 15.90
#